data_AF-A0A220UK37-F1
#
_entry.id   AF-A0A220UK37-F1
#
_cell.length_a   1.000
_cell.length_b   1.000
_cell.length_c   1.000
_cell.angle_alpha   90.00
_cell.angle_beta   90.00
_cell.angle_gamma   90.00
#
_symmetry.space_group_name_H-M   'P 1'
#
loop_
_entity.id
_entity.type
_entity.pdbx_description
1 polymer ?
#
loop_
_entity_poly.entity_id
_entity_poly.type
_entity_poly.pdbx_seq_one_letter_code
_entity_poly.pdbx_strand_id
1 'polypeptide(L)'
;MNIAHLLSATRKVYALIPRPSSETRLWSIQLDGLSSNDIKTAARNLRESRKKSAIALRDIPELKVSELHRNLAMMLGASSFDHLRQIEPDLTRFLCENGMTHPTDLIRCNNHPFIRLTAQQVSERIFKSNLPLPKRVFTGVGSRFFMTNGVGTLDLQQVSKINCHCIDEAIDWANEAPNEIVLTAPHNRRMTLTRRDVLLHAYSFNGVIPGFNLIGDSLVDPMLRPIEHRLYNATDKDMELAERIFQLFRQEMESSDDGWLEVITYPELPNIAFLKGINGAFDWVIKDQRNNQYSGNPYKHIFKNDELPSAMRSSEFDAYCYFNRDIWNEYIEHYAEKRHYIEGGTIANWPGYPQLMLKELVASKTYIIPPNQEPAIADDFITHKLSDDRYLMVSPLVTIGAFWDFYEESKMRIHRSELLGGNGQPLEMNLLSVNNPEENNDLPASVTWYDAVAFCRYYELKTGLPVRLLTIEEWKQVSPEPKLSIEQLMESEMVDLEEHRCIVDQFNKLRCFSKMNSDNPVLRFGENLHWTYNSEKLPFLENSDFGEWLFDYFGGYAPAANALTGESLSWGQ
;
A
#
# COMPACT_ATOMS: atom_id res chain seq x y z
N MET A 1 8.65 -4.94 -39.57
CA MET A 1 8.07 -4.98 -38.21
C MET A 1 9.22 -5.20 -37.23
N ASN A 2 9.37 -4.35 -36.20
CA ASN A 2 10.49 -4.47 -35.26
C ASN A 2 10.19 -5.58 -34.24
N ILE A 3 10.63 -6.79 -34.57
CA ILE A 3 10.38 -8.04 -33.82
C ILE A 3 10.81 -7.95 -32.34
N ALA A 4 11.87 -7.18 -32.04
CA ALA A 4 12.39 -7.05 -30.68
C ALA A 4 11.39 -6.40 -29.71
N HIS A 5 10.42 -5.64 -30.21
CA HIS A 5 9.40 -5.02 -29.36
C HIS A 5 8.33 -6.01 -28.89
N LEU A 6 8.12 -7.15 -29.56
CA LEU A 6 7.02 -8.08 -29.19
C LEU A 6 7.23 -8.77 -27.85
N LEU A 7 8.49 -8.96 -27.44
CA LEU A 7 8.81 -9.67 -26.20
C LEU A 7 8.98 -8.72 -25.01
N SER A 8 8.82 -7.41 -25.19
CA SER A 8 8.96 -6.46 -24.09
C SER A 8 7.74 -6.51 -23.16
N ALA A 9 7.98 -6.17 -21.89
CA ALA A 9 6.93 -5.91 -20.93
C ALA A 9 6.37 -4.50 -21.14
N THR A 10 5.05 -4.36 -21.13
CA THR A 10 4.34 -3.07 -21.21
C THR A 10 4.15 -2.41 -19.85
N ARG A 11 4.40 -3.17 -18.79
CA ARG A 11 4.25 -2.82 -17.39
C ARG A 11 5.39 -3.45 -16.59
N LYS A 12 5.63 -2.96 -15.37
CA LYS A 12 6.62 -3.60 -14.49
C LYS A 12 6.12 -4.99 -14.12
N VAL A 13 6.92 -6.01 -14.39
CA VAL A 13 6.63 -7.41 -14.04
C VAL A 13 7.54 -7.81 -12.90
N TYR A 14 6.95 -8.15 -11.75
CA TYR A 14 7.69 -8.67 -10.61
C TYR A 14 7.39 -10.15 -10.44
N ALA A 15 8.44 -10.94 -10.21
CA ALA A 15 8.36 -12.39 -10.11
C ALA A 15 9.18 -12.90 -8.93
N LEU A 16 8.92 -14.15 -8.55
CA LEU A 16 9.74 -14.86 -7.59
C LEU A 16 10.65 -15.86 -8.29
N ILE A 17 11.94 -15.82 -7.96
CA ILE A 17 12.91 -16.82 -8.42
C ILE A 17 13.53 -17.56 -7.23
N PRO A 18 13.78 -18.88 -7.36
CA PRO A 18 14.59 -19.61 -6.41
C PRO A 18 15.99 -19.03 -6.26
N ARG A 19 16.51 -19.04 -5.03
CA ARG A 19 17.95 -18.85 -4.82
C ARG A 19 18.67 -20.07 -5.39
N PRO A 20 19.83 -19.91 -6.05
CA PRO A 20 20.55 -21.07 -6.58
C PRO A 20 20.90 -22.15 -5.55
N SER A 21 21.04 -21.78 -4.28
CA SER A 21 21.34 -22.69 -3.17
C SER A 21 20.12 -23.31 -2.49
N SER A 22 18.89 -22.86 -2.82
CA SER A 22 17.68 -23.23 -2.09
C SER A 22 16.44 -22.98 -2.92
N GLU A 23 15.64 -24.02 -3.14
CA GLU A 23 14.34 -23.91 -3.82
C GLU A 23 13.26 -23.25 -2.95
N THR A 24 13.45 -23.24 -1.63
CA THR A 24 12.50 -22.68 -0.66
C THR A 24 12.77 -21.21 -0.36
N ARG A 25 14.03 -20.75 -0.50
CA ARG A 25 14.37 -19.33 -0.36
C ARG A 25 14.26 -18.67 -1.72
N LEU A 26 13.45 -17.62 -1.79
CA LEU A 26 13.19 -16.91 -3.03
C LEU A 26 13.80 -15.51 -3.03
N TRP A 27 13.89 -14.94 -4.23
CA TRP A 27 14.18 -13.53 -4.47
C TRP A 27 13.07 -12.91 -5.32
N SER A 28 12.79 -11.64 -5.05
CA SER A 28 11.95 -10.80 -5.91
C SER A 28 12.82 -10.21 -7.02
N ILE A 29 12.36 -10.32 -8.26
CA ILE A 29 13.03 -9.76 -9.44
C ILE A 29 12.06 -8.97 -10.31
N GLN A 30 12.56 -7.92 -10.97
CA GLN A 30 11.85 -7.23 -12.05
C GLN A 30 12.28 -7.79 -13.41
N LEU A 31 11.31 -8.03 -14.29
CA LEU A 31 11.53 -8.40 -15.69
C LEU A 31 11.02 -7.27 -16.59
N ASP A 32 11.81 -6.94 -17.60
CA ASP A 32 11.47 -5.93 -18.60
C ASP A 32 11.01 -6.57 -19.93
N GLY A 33 11.04 -7.90 -20.03
CA GLY A 33 10.62 -8.66 -21.20
C GLY A 33 10.93 -10.15 -21.09
N LEU A 34 10.59 -10.89 -22.15
CA LEU A 34 10.78 -12.34 -22.30
C LEU A 34 11.99 -12.70 -23.18
N SER A 35 12.65 -11.73 -23.81
CA SER A 35 13.80 -12.01 -24.67
C SER A 35 15.00 -12.49 -23.86
N SER A 36 15.88 -13.27 -24.49
CA SER A 36 17.13 -13.70 -23.86
C SER A 36 18.01 -12.53 -23.40
N ASN A 37 17.89 -11.35 -24.00
CA ASN A 37 18.58 -10.14 -23.57
C ASN A 37 17.97 -9.50 -22.32
N ASP A 38 16.64 -9.51 -22.20
CA ASP A 38 15.95 -9.02 -21.00
C ASP A 38 16.29 -9.90 -19.80
N ILE A 39 16.35 -11.22 -20.00
CA ILE A 39 16.76 -12.17 -18.94
C ILE A 39 18.21 -11.95 -18.50
N LYS A 40 19.14 -11.70 -19.43
CA LYS A 40 20.52 -11.33 -19.09
C LYS A 40 20.57 -10.03 -18.29
N THR A 41 19.77 -9.05 -18.69
CA THR A 41 19.69 -7.74 -18.02
C THR A 41 19.15 -7.88 -16.61
N ALA A 42 18.06 -8.63 -16.43
CA ALA A 42 17.47 -8.93 -15.14
C ALA A 42 18.46 -9.67 -14.22
N ALA A 43 19.18 -10.68 -14.74
CA ALA A 43 20.21 -11.40 -14.00
C ALA A 43 21.35 -10.47 -13.54
N ARG A 44 21.82 -9.58 -14.42
CA ARG A 44 22.84 -8.58 -14.09
C ARG A 44 22.36 -7.61 -13.02
N ASN A 45 21.14 -7.07 -13.17
CA ASN A 45 20.56 -6.13 -12.21
C ASN A 45 20.39 -6.77 -10.84
N LEU A 46 19.89 -8.01 -10.80
CA LEU A 46 19.78 -8.77 -9.58
C LEU A 46 21.16 -9.00 -8.94
N ARG A 47 22.15 -9.41 -9.74
CA ARG A 47 23.53 -9.62 -9.28
C ARG A 47 24.10 -8.37 -8.62
N GLU A 48 23.99 -7.22 -9.26
CA GLU A 48 24.48 -5.95 -8.72
C GLU A 48 23.70 -5.53 -7.47
N SER A 49 22.37 -5.69 -7.45
CA SER A 49 21.55 -5.35 -6.27
C SER A 49 21.86 -6.19 -5.02
N ARG A 50 22.44 -7.38 -5.19
CA ARG A 50 22.78 -8.31 -4.10
C ARG A 50 24.27 -8.35 -3.78
N LYS A 51 25.09 -7.68 -4.58
CA LYS A 51 26.52 -7.57 -4.34
C LYS A 51 26.75 -6.74 -3.07
N LYS A 52 27.22 -7.38 -2.01
CA LYS A 52 27.72 -6.67 -0.83
C LYS A 52 29.10 -6.12 -1.15
N SER A 53 29.32 -4.82 -0.93
CA SER A 53 30.58 -4.12 -1.30
C SER A 53 31.86 -4.76 -0.74
N ALA A 54 31.75 -5.54 0.34
CA ALA A 54 32.88 -6.16 1.03
C ALA A 54 33.21 -7.60 0.59
N ILE A 55 32.41 -8.26 -0.26
CA ILE A 55 32.59 -9.68 -0.63
C ILE A 55 32.86 -9.82 -2.13
N ALA A 56 33.91 -10.54 -2.49
CA ALA A 56 34.19 -10.81 -3.90
C ALA A 56 33.12 -11.74 -4.51
N LEU A 57 32.64 -11.40 -5.70
CA LEU A 57 31.53 -12.11 -6.37
C LEU A 57 31.78 -13.61 -6.59
N ARG A 58 33.05 -14.03 -6.69
CA ARG A 58 33.44 -15.44 -6.84
C ARG A 58 33.11 -16.28 -5.59
N ASP A 59 33.02 -15.63 -4.44
CA ASP A 59 32.78 -16.25 -3.13
C ASP A 59 31.28 -16.28 -2.76
N ILE A 60 30.41 -15.84 -3.68
CA ILE A 60 28.94 -15.93 -3.54
C ILE A 60 28.40 -16.80 -4.69
N PRO A 61 28.37 -18.13 -4.54
CA PRO A 61 27.92 -19.06 -5.59
C PRO A 61 26.52 -18.75 -6.13
N GLU A 62 25.65 -18.20 -5.27
CA GLU A 62 24.28 -17.78 -5.61
C GLU A 62 24.21 -16.61 -6.62
N LEU A 63 25.30 -15.88 -6.84
CA LEU A 63 25.37 -14.75 -7.77
C LEU A 63 26.13 -15.10 -9.05
N LYS A 64 26.39 -16.39 -9.31
CA LYS A 64 26.92 -16.86 -10.59
C LYS A 64 25.88 -16.62 -11.69
N VAL A 65 26.31 -15.91 -12.74
CA VAL A 65 25.44 -15.52 -13.85
C VAL A 65 24.76 -16.71 -14.52
N SER A 66 25.47 -17.84 -14.66
CA SER A 66 24.92 -19.08 -15.23
C SER A 66 23.75 -19.63 -14.41
N GLU A 67 23.84 -19.61 -13.08
CA GLU A 67 22.76 -20.06 -12.19
C GLU A 67 21.58 -19.09 -12.21
N LEU A 68 21.84 -17.78 -12.23
CA LEU A 68 20.79 -16.77 -12.35
C LEU A 68 20.02 -16.91 -13.66
N HIS A 69 20.72 -17.09 -14.79
CA HIS A 69 20.09 -17.35 -16.08
C HIS A 69 19.26 -18.63 -16.07
N ARG A 70 19.77 -19.72 -15.47
CA ARG A 70 19.05 -20.98 -15.34
C ARG A 70 17.75 -20.79 -14.53
N ASN A 71 17.84 -20.19 -13.35
CA ASN A 71 16.67 -20.00 -12.48
C ASN A 71 15.63 -19.06 -13.10
N LEU A 72 16.07 -18.02 -13.82
CA LEU A 72 15.16 -17.13 -14.55
C LEU A 72 14.45 -17.84 -15.71
N ALA A 73 15.17 -18.65 -16.48
CA ALA A 73 14.57 -19.44 -17.55
C ALA A 73 13.56 -20.45 -16.99
N MET A 74 13.90 -21.15 -15.91
CA MET A 74 13.01 -22.09 -15.23
C MET A 74 11.77 -21.42 -14.63
N MET A 75 11.91 -20.20 -14.09
CA MET A 75 10.76 -19.41 -13.63
C MET A 75 9.77 -19.14 -14.78
N LEU A 76 10.26 -18.89 -16.00
CA LEU A 76 9.42 -18.76 -17.20
C LEU A 76 8.89 -20.11 -17.74
N GLY A 77 9.33 -21.23 -17.18
CA GLY A 77 8.93 -22.58 -17.58
C GLY A 77 9.85 -23.24 -18.61
N ALA A 78 10.90 -22.55 -19.05
CA ALA A 78 11.91 -23.16 -19.93
C ALA A 78 12.83 -24.12 -19.16
N SER A 79 13.25 -25.21 -19.80
CA SER A 79 14.18 -26.19 -19.22
C SER A 79 15.58 -25.61 -18.94
N SER A 80 16.02 -24.63 -19.72
CA SER A 80 17.31 -23.96 -19.57
C SER A 80 17.34 -22.59 -20.25
N PHE A 81 18.38 -21.80 -20.00
CA PHE A 81 18.58 -20.52 -20.70
C PHE A 81 18.88 -20.69 -22.19
N ASP A 82 19.60 -21.75 -22.57
CA ASP A 82 19.85 -22.06 -23.99
C ASP A 82 18.56 -22.49 -24.69
N HIS A 83 17.71 -23.25 -24.01
CA HIS A 83 16.37 -23.59 -24.50
C HIS A 83 15.54 -22.33 -24.77
N LEU A 84 15.49 -21.39 -23.81
CA LEU A 84 14.79 -20.11 -23.98
C LEU A 84 15.28 -19.34 -25.21
N ARG A 85 16.61 -19.29 -25.43
CA ARG A 85 17.20 -18.63 -26.61
C ARG A 85 16.82 -19.34 -27.91
N GLN A 86 16.73 -20.67 -27.91
CA GLN A 86 16.37 -21.45 -29.08
C GLN A 86 14.90 -21.24 -29.48
N ILE A 87 13.99 -21.14 -28.51
CA ILE A 87 12.56 -20.95 -28.77
C ILE A 87 12.15 -19.50 -29.03
N GLU A 88 13.02 -18.51 -28.78
CA GLU A 88 12.70 -17.07 -28.93
C GLU A 88 12.15 -16.69 -30.33
N PRO A 89 12.73 -17.19 -31.45
CA PRO A 89 12.18 -16.94 -32.79
C PRO A 89 10.81 -17.61 -33.00
N ASP A 90 10.62 -18.80 -32.45
CA ASP A 90 9.36 -19.55 -32.56
C ASP A 90 8.27 -18.93 -31.69
N LEU A 91 8.62 -18.41 -30.51
CA LEU A 91 7.73 -17.62 -29.68
C LEU A 91 7.26 -16.36 -30.41
N THR A 92 8.17 -15.64 -31.07
CA THR A 92 7.81 -14.48 -31.89
C THR A 92 6.85 -14.87 -33.01
N ARG A 93 7.14 -15.98 -33.70
CA ARG A 93 6.27 -16.50 -34.77
C ARG A 93 4.89 -16.85 -34.22
N PHE A 94 4.85 -17.55 -33.09
CA PHE A 94 3.62 -17.92 -32.37
C PHE A 94 2.78 -16.68 -32.03
N LEU A 95 3.39 -15.60 -31.52
CA LEU A 95 2.67 -14.35 -31.24
C LEU A 95 2.03 -13.78 -32.52
N CYS A 96 2.80 -13.68 -33.60
CA CYS A 96 2.30 -13.19 -34.89
C CYS A 96 1.20 -14.08 -35.48
N GLU A 97 1.35 -15.41 -35.43
CA GLU A 97 0.37 -16.38 -35.93
C GLU A 97 -0.96 -16.31 -35.15
N ASN A 98 -0.90 -15.95 -33.87
CA ASN A 98 -2.08 -15.70 -33.03
C ASN A 98 -2.60 -14.26 -33.12
N GLY A 99 -2.01 -13.42 -33.98
CA GLY A 99 -2.40 -12.02 -34.18
C GLY A 99 -1.91 -11.05 -33.10
N MET A 100 -1.11 -11.50 -32.14
CA MET A 100 -0.54 -10.70 -31.05
C MET A 100 0.65 -9.88 -31.57
N THR A 101 0.39 -8.63 -31.94
CA THR A 101 1.33 -7.78 -32.70
C THR A 101 1.66 -6.46 -32.02
N HIS A 102 0.87 -6.06 -31.02
CA HIS A 102 1.02 -4.78 -30.32
C HIS A 102 0.98 -5.00 -28.80
N PRO A 103 2.14 -5.15 -28.14
CA PRO A 103 2.19 -5.22 -26.68
C PRO A 103 1.50 -4.00 -26.06
N THR A 104 0.53 -4.23 -25.18
CA THR A 104 -0.29 -3.21 -24.51
C THR A 104 -0.56 -3.66 -23.07
N ASP A 105 -0.66 -2.74 -22.11
CA ASP A 105 -1.15 -3.10 -20.76
C ASP A 105 -2.67 -3.34 -20.84
N LEU A 106 -3.09 -4.60 -20.77
CA LEU A 106 -4.49 -5.01 -20.88
C LEU A 106 -5.13 -5.35 -19.54
N ILE A 107 -4.41 -5.18 -18.44
CA ILE A 107 -4.91 -5.47 -17.09
C ILE A 107 -5.27 -4.17 -16.37
N ARG A 108 -4.45 -3.12 -16.53
CA ARG A 108 -4.66 -1.85 -15.84
C ARG A 108 -5.68 -0.97 -16.59
N CYS A 109 -6.93 -1.01 -16.16
CA CYS A 109 -7.95 -0.05 -16.58
C CYS A 109 -7.78 1.29 -15.83
N ASN A 110 -7.17 2.29 -16.46
CA ASN A 110 -6.86 3.59 -15.82
C ASN A 110 -8.08 4.49 -15.56
N ASN A 111 -9.27 4.07 -15.96
CA ASN A 111 -10.43 4.96 -16.10
C ASN A 111 -11.50 4.79 -15.00
N HIS A 112 -11.34 3.82 -14.08
CA HIS A 112 -12.24 3.66 -12.92
C HIS A 112 -11.42 3.50 -11.62
N PRO A 113 -11.51 4.43 -10.65
CA PRO A 113 -10.65 4.41 -9.47
C PRO A 113 -10.88 3.20 -8.54
N PHE A 114 -12.07 2.61 -8.57
CA PHE A 114 -12.48 1.54 -7.64
C PHE A 114 -12.58 0.14 -8.26
N ILE A 115 -12.54 0.03 -9.59
CA ILE A 115 -12.71 -1.26 -10.29
C ILE A 115 -11.42 -1.52 -11.05
N ARG A 116 -10.56 -2.35 -10.48
CA ARG A 116 -9.31 -2.76 -11.11
C ARG A 116 -8.94 -4.18 -10.73
N LEU A 117 -8.49 -4.94 -11.72
CA LEU A 117 -7.71 -6.14 -11.47
C LEU A 117 -6.23 -5.79 -11.44
N THR A 118 -5.49 -6.59 -10.69
CA THR A 118 -4.04 -6.57 -10.69
C THR A 118 -3.52 -7.79 -11.44
N ALA A 119 -2.33 -7.66 -12.00
CA ALA A 119 -1.74 -8.74 -12.76
C ALA A 119 -1.36 -9.95 -11.86
N GLN A 120 -1.17 -9.74 -10.55
CA GLN A 120 -1.09 -10.82 -9.59
C GLN A 120 -2.42 -11.59 -9.47
N GLN A 121 -3.58 -10.91 -9.38
CA GLN A 121 -4.88 -11.61 -9.30
C GLN A 121 -5.15 -12.46 -10.55
N VAL A 122 -4.84 -11.93 -11.74
CA VAL A 122 -4.97 -12.69 -13.00
C VAL A 122 -4.02 -13.90 -13.02
N SER A 123 -2.76 -13.71 -12.61
CA SER A 123 -1.77 -14.78 -12.48
C SER A 123 -2.23 -15.86 -11.49
N GLU A 124 -2.70 -15.48 -10.31
CA GLU A 124 -3.15 -16.42 -9.27
C GLU A 124 -4.39 -17.19 -9.73
N ARG A 125 -5.34 -16.54 -10.41
CA ARG A 125 -6.48 -17.25 -10.99
C ARG A 125 -6.06 -18.27 -12.06
N ILE A 126 -5.11 -17.93 -12.92
CA ILE A 126 -4.64 -18.81 -13.99
C ILE A 126 -3.80 -19.97 -13.45
N PHE A 127 -2.90 -19.72 -12.50
CA PHE A 127 -1.86 -20.68 -12.11
C PHE A 127 -2.02 -21.28 -10.71
N LYS A 128 -2.81 -20.68 -9.80
CA LYS A 128 -2.93 -21.10 -8.40
C LYS A 128 -4.33 -21.53 -7.95
N SER A 129 -5.37 -21.18 -8.70
CA SER A 129 -6.76 -21.46 -8.31
C SER A 129 -7.12 -22.96 -8.25
N ASN A 130 -6.28 -23.83 -8.81
CA ASN A 130 -6.57 -25.26 -9.08
C ASN A 130 -7.81 -25.47 -9.96
N LEU A 131 -8.30 -24.43 -10.63
CA LEU A 131 -9.36 -24.52 -11.62
C LEU A 131 -8.76 -24.67 -13.03
N PRO A 132 -9.54 -25.20 -13.99
CA PRO A 132 -9.16 -25.19 -15.39
C PRO A 132 -8.76 -23.80 -15.89
N LEU A 133 -7.86 -23.77 -16.88
CA LEU A 133 -7.49 -22.56 -17.59
C LEU A 133 -8.74 -21.93 -18.23
N PRO A 134 -9.07 -20.67 -17.93
CA PRO A 134 -10.20 -20.01 -18.57
C PRO A 134 -9.88 -19.78 -20.05
N LYS A 135 -10.91 -19.74 -20.90
CA LYS A 135 -10.78 -19.36 -22.33
C LYS A 135 -10.53 -17.87 -22.48
N ARG A 136 -11.22 -17.07 -21.66
CA ARG A 136 -11.07 -15.61 -21.61
C ARG A 136 -11.27 -15.08 -20.19
N VAL A 137 -10.65 -13.93 -19.93
CA VAL A 137 -10.73 -13.18 -18.67
C VAL A 137 -11.21 -11.78 -18.99
N PHE A 138 -12.16 -11.27 -18.21
CA PHE A 138 -12.65 -9.90 -18.34
C PHE A 138 -11.84 -8.95 -17.46
N THR A 139 -11.17 -7.98 -18.08
CA THR A 139 -10.44 -6.92 -17.35
C THR A 139 -11.13 -5.56 -17.46
N GLY A 140 -12.11 -5.44 -18.36
CA GLY A 140 -12.79 -4.19 -18.66
C GLY A 140 -12.00 -3.24 -19.56
N VAL A 141 -10.76 -3.56 -19.94
CA VAL A 141 -9.96 -2.73 -20.84
C VAL A 141 -10.60 -2.71 -22.22
N GLY A 142 -10.98 -1.52 -22.68
CA GLY A 142 -11.70 -1.33 -23.94
C GLY A 142 -13.22 -1.51 -23.84
N SER A 143 -13.76 -1.91 -22.70
CA SER A 143 -15.21 -1.97 -22.48
C SER A 143 -15.81 -0.59 -22.30
N ARG A 144 -16.97 -0.34 -22.93
CA ARG A 144 -17.69 0.93 -22.85
C ARG A 144 -17.99 1.35 -21.41
N PHE A 145 -18.28 0.38 -20.55
CA PHE A 145 -18.57 0.60 -19.13
C PHE A 145 -17.41 1.31 -18.42
N PHE A 146 -16.17 1.09 -18.85
CA PHE A 146 -15.00 1.72 -18.26
C PHE A 146 -14.53 2.97 -19.01
N MET A 147 -15.10 3.27 -20.18
CA MET A 147 -14.74 4.45 -20.97
C MET A 147 -15.40 5.74 -20.44
N THR A 148 -16.27 5.63 -19.44
CA THR A 148 -17.03 6.73 -18.84
C THR A 148 -16.20 7.60 -17.89
N ASN A 149 -15.01 7.99 -18.32
CA ASN A 149 -14.09 8.83 -17.54
C ASN A 149 -14.78 10.10 -17.04
N GLY A 150 -14.72 10.33 -15.73
CA GLY A 150 -15.23 11.55 -15.09
C GLY A 150 -16.74 11.69 -15.03
N VAL A 151 -17.48 10.59 -15.21
CA VAL A 151 -18.95 10.57 -15.07
C VAL A 151 -19.38 10.32 -13.61
N GLY A 152 -18.46 9.84 -12.75
CA GLY A 152 -18.74 9.58 -11.34
C GLY A 152 -19.86 8.55 -11.15
N THR A 153 -20.39 8.45 -9.94
CA THR A 153 -21.68 7.80 -9.70
C THR A 153 -22.76 8.63 -10.39
N LEU A 154 -23.40 8.05 -11.40
CA LEU A 154 -24.57 8.67 -12.00
C LEU A 154 -25.73 8.62 -11.01
N ASP A 155 -26.34 9.77 -10.77
CA ASP A 155 -27.65 9.81 -10.15
C ASP A 155 -28.66 9.33 -11.20
N LEU A 156 -29.21 8.14 -10.97
CA LEU A 156 -30.17 7.50 -11.86
C LEU A 156 -31.34 8.42 -12.17
N GLN A 157 -31.92 9.08 -11.15
CA GLN A 157 -33.10 9.93 -11.31
C GLN A 157 -32.77 11.19 -12.12
N GLN A 158 -31.61 11.80 -11.88
CA GLN A 158 -31.15 12.97 -12.65
C GLN A 158 -30.94 12.65 -14.12
N VAL A 159 -30.38 11.48 -14.44
CA VAL A 159 -30.05 11.09 -15.82
C VAL A 159 -31.27 10.59 -16.58
N SER A 160 -32.07 9.73 -15.95
CA SER A 160 -33.20 9.06 -16.61
C SER A 160 -34.49 9.88 -16.58
N LYS A 161 -34.57 10.92 -15.73
CA LYS A 161 -35.79 11.70 -15.45
C LYS A 161 -36.98 10.84 -14.98
N ILE A 162 -36.71 9.61 -14.52
CA ILE A 162 -37.71 8.75 -13.89
C ILE A 162 -37.66 8.96 -12.38
N ASN A 163 -38.81 8.78 -11.74
CA ASN A 163 -38.89 8.80 -10.28
C ASN A 163 -38.98 7.35 -9.79
N CYS A 164 -37.83 6.71 -9.58
CA CYS A 164 -37.77 5.40 -8.94
C CYS A 164 -37.73 5.58 -7.42
N HIS A 165 -38.69 4.99 -6.73
CA HIS A 165 -38.79 4.98 -5.28
C HIS A 165 -38.08 3.78 -4.65
N CYS A 166 -37.81 2.73 -5.42
CA CYS A 166 -37.02 1.58 -4.99
C CYS A 166 -36.15 1.04 -6.13
N ILE A 167 -35.29 0.09 -5.77
CA ILE A 167 -34.35 -0.53 -6.70
C ILE A 167 -35.02 -1.46 -7.71
N ASP A 168 -36.12 -2.10 -7.33
CA ASP A 168 -36.87 -2.97 -8.23
C ASP A 168 -37.40 -2.18 -9.42
N GLU A 169 -37.95 -0.99 -9.18
CA GLU A 169 -38.39 -0.06 -10.23
C GLU A 169 -37.23 0.36 -11.14
N ALA A 170 -36.03 0.57 -10.59
CA ALA A 170 -34.84 0.90 -11.38
C ALA A 170 -34.38 -0.26 -12.28
N ILE A 171 -34.42 -1.48 -11.74
CA ILE A 171 -34.08 -2.71 -12.48
C ILE A 171 -35.12 -2.97 -13.57
N ASP A 172 -36.41 -2.84 -13.26
CA ASP A 172 -37.52 -3.02 -14.21
C ASP A 172 -37.42 -2.01 -15.34
N TRP A 173 -37.21 -0.73 -15.02
CA TRP A 173 -36.97 0.32 -16.02
C TRP A 173 -35.82 0.00 -16.97
N ALA A 174 -34.72 -0.54 -16.45
CA ALA A 174 -33.58 -0.94 -17.27
C ALA A 174 -33.88 -2.19 -18.12
N ASN A 175 -34.74 -3.09 -17.66
CA ASN A 175 -35.10 -4.31 -18.38
C ASN A 175 -36.19 -4.10 -19.46
N GLU A 176 -37.05 -3.09 -19.32
CA GLU A 176 -38.05 -2.74 -20.32
C GLU A 176 -37.44 -2.35 -21.68
N ALA A 177 -36.32 -1.60 -21.64
CA ALA A 177 -35.64 -1.12 -22.82
C ALA A 177 -34.12 -1.00 -22.59
N PRO A 178 -33.39 -2.12 -22.42
CA PRO A 178 -32.00 -2.12 -21.95
C PRO A 178 -31.05 -1.34 -22.84
N ASN A 179 -31.31 -1.32 -24.15
CA ASN A 179 -30.47 -0.66 -25.16
C ASN A 179 -30.96 0.75 -25.52
N GLU A 180 -32.02 1.28 -24.90
CA GLU A 180 -32.47 2.65 -25.17
C GLU A 180 -31.43 3.64 -24.64
N ILE A 181 -30.95 4.51 -25.53
CA ILE A 181 -29.98 5.55 -25.19
C ILE A 181 -30.69 6.65 -24.40
N VAL A 182 -30.26 6.86 -23.17
CA VAL A 182 -30.84 7.85 -22.24
C VAL A 182 -29.93 9.04 -21.98
N LEU A 183 -28.62 8.87 -22.19
CA LEU A 183 -27.65 9.95 -22.07
C LEU A 183 -26.71 9.93 -23.28
N THR A 184 -26.57 11.07 -23.95
CA THR A 184 -25.52 11.30 -24.94
C THR A 184 -24.69 12.48 -24.46
N ALA A 185 -23.42 12.25 -24.13
CA ALA A 185 -22.54 13.31 -23.65
C ALA A 185 -22.29 14.35 -24.77
N PRO A 186 -22.41 15.67 -24.50
CA PRO A 186 -22.18 16.68 -25.53
C PRO A 186 -20.69 16.82 -25.91
N HIS A 187 -20.45 16.85 -27.23
CA HIS A 187 -19.42 17.54 -28.00
C HIS A 187 -17.91 17.41 -27.67
N ASN A 188 -17.45 16.46 -26.85
CA ASN A 188 -16.04 16.02 -26.87
C ASN A 188 -15.80 14.59 -26.34
N ARG A 189 -16.84 13.93 -25.82
CA ARG A 189 -16.82 12.52 -25.42
C ARG A 189 -17.95 11.84 -26.19
N ARG A 190 -17.64 11.09 -27.26
CA ARG A 190 -18.64 10.29 -27.98
C ARG A 190 -19.06 9.13 -27.08
N MET A 191 -19.94 9.39 -26.12
CA MET A 191 -20.43 8.38 -25.20
C MET A 191 -21.94 8.46 -25.12
N THR A 192 -22.56 7.37 -25.55
CA THR A 192 -23.99 7.10 -25.44
C THR A 192 -24.17 6.06 -24.35
N LEU A 193 -24.90 6.39 -23.30
CA LEU A 193 -25.27 5.44 -22.25
C LEU A 193 -26.70 4.98 -22.47
N THR A 194 -26.85 3.66 -22.45
CA THR A 194 -28.15 2.99 -22.47
C THR A 194 -28.77 2.98 -21.07
N ARG A 195 -30.05 2.59 -20.96
CA ARG A 195 -30.68 2.37 -19.64
C ARG A 195 -29.88 1.40 -18.78
N ARG A 196 -29.39 0.30 -19.39
CA ARG A 196 -28.57 -0.70 -18.70
C ARG A 196 -27.26 -0.11 -18.20
N ASP A 197 -26.56 0.68 -19.03
CA ASP A 197 -25.32 1.34 -18.62
C ASP A 197 -25.55 2.28 -17.42
N VAL A 198 -26.60 3.11 -17.46
CA VAL A 198 -26.90 4.06 -16.37
C VAL A 198 -27.20 3.34 -15.05
N LEU A 199 -27.99 2.25 -15.09
CA LEU A 199 -28.26 1.44 -13.91
C LEU A 199 -26.97 0.88 -13.30
N LEU A 200 -26.13 0.27 -14.12
CA LEU A 200 -24.89 -0.36 -13.67
C LEU A 200 -23.89 0.66 -13.09
N HIS A 201 -23.86 1.88 -13.65
CA HIS A 201 -23.06 2.98 -13.10
C HIS A 201 -23.62 3.51 -11.78
N ALA A 202 -24.94 3.70 -11.68
CA ALA A 202 -25.61 4.18 -10.48
C ALA A 202 -25.42 3.22 -9.29
N TYR A 203 -25.40 1.91 -9.54
CA TYR A 203 -25.24 0.87 -8.53
C TYR A 203 -23.86 0.19 -8.55
N SER A 204 -22.85 0.86 -9.10
CA SER A 204 -21.50 0.32 -9.21
C SER A 204 -20.90 -0.03 -7.85
N PHE A 205 -21.05 0.83 -6.82
CA PHE A 205 -20.52 0.59 -5.46
C PHE A 205 -21.20 -0.55 -4.71
N ASN A 206 -22.51 -0.70 -4.90
CA ASN A 206 -23.32 -1.65 -4.13
C ASN A 206 -23.58 -2.96 -4.89
N GLY A 207 -23.09 -3.11 -6.11
CA GLY A 207 -23.32 -4.31 -6.92
C GLY A 207 -22.16 -4.72 -7.81
N VAL A 208 -21.64 -3.82 -8.64
CA VAL A 208 -20.54 -4.18 -9.57
C VAL A 208 -19.21 -4.37 -8.84
N ILE A 209 -18.79 -3.39 -8.04
CA ILE A 209 -17.50 -3.37 -7.32
C ILE A 209 -17.34 -4.60 -6.41
N PRO A 210 -18.32 -4.99 -5.57
CA PRO A 210 -18.15 -6.14 -4.68
C PRO A 210 -17.90 -7.46 -5.42
N GLY A 211 -18.54 -7.68 -6.57
CA GLY A 211 -18.37 -8.90 -7.37
C GLY A 211 -17.22 -8.86 -8.38
N PHE A 212 -16.53 -7.72 -8.53
CA PHE A 212 -15.46 -7.53 -9.51
C PHE A 212 -14.12 -8.07 -9.01
N ASN A 213 -14.03 -9.40 -8.91
CA ASN A 213 -12.84 -10.11 -8.48
C ASN A 213 -12.71 -11.45 -9.22
N LEU A 214 -11.60 -12.17 -8.99
CA LEU A 214 -11.34 -13.48 -9.60
C LEU A 214 -11.44 -14.64 -8.59
N ILE A 215 -11.89 -14.37 -7.35
CA ILE A 215 -12.15 -15.42 -6.35
C ILE A 215 -13.32 -16.28 -6.82
N GLY A 216 -14.41 -15.61 -7.20
CA GLY A 216 -15.46 -16.18 -8.03
C GLY A 216 -15.02 -16.21 -9.49
N ASP A 217 -15.59 -17.11 -10.27
CA ASP A 217 -15.32 -17.16 -11.72
C ASP A 217 -16.18 -16.15 -12.51
N SER A 218 -16.67 -15.12 -11.83
CA SER A 218 -17.59 -14.11 -12.34
C SER A 218 -16.98 -13.22 -13.43
N LEU A 219 -15.65 -13.15 -13.51
CA LEU A 219 -14.89 -12.43 -14.53
C LEU A 219 -14.14 -13.34 -15.51
N VAL A 220 -14.48 -14.64 -15.57
CA VAL A 220 -13.89 -15.58 -16.53
C VAL A 220 -14.95 -16.32 -17.35
N ASP A 221 -14.51 -16.99 -18.40
CA ASP A 221 -15.36 -17.85 -19.24
C ASP A 221 -14.63 -19.16 -19.59
N PRO A 222 -15.24 -20.34 -19.37
CA PRO A 222 -16.52 -20.53 -18.70
C PRO A 222 -16.47 -20.15 -17.22
N MET A 223 -17.59 -19.65 -16.69
CA MET A 223 -17.76 -19.42 -15.26
C MET A 223 -18.02 -20.75 -14.55
N LEU A 224 -17.09 -21.22 -13.70
CA LEU A 224 -17.20 -22.53 -13.03
C LEU A 224 -17.66 -22.44 -11.56
N ARG A 225 -17.64 -21.25 -10.98
CA ARG A 225 -18.02 -20.95 -9.61
C ARG A 225 -19.03 -19.81 -9.59
N PRO A 226 -19.92 -19.74 -8.58
CA PRO A 226 -20.85 -18.62 -8.43
C PRO A 226 -20.11 -17.29 -8.24
N ILE A 227 -20.87 -16.19 -8.32
CA ILE A 227 -20.36 -14.86 -8.02
C ILE A 227 -19.99 -14.83 -6.53
N GLU A 228 -18.78 -14.36 -6.23
CA GLU A 228 -18.33 -14.13 -4.86
C GLU A 228 -18.22 -12.63 -4.64
N HIS A 229 -19.01 -12.10 -3.70
CA HIS A 229 -19.01 -10.69 -3.35
C HIS A 229 -18.07 -10.41 -2.19
N ARG A 230 -17.20 -9.42 -2.35
CA ARG A 230 -16.37 -8.86 -1.27
C ARG A 230 -17.12 -7.79 -0.48
N LEU A 231 -18.29 -8.18 0.03
CA LEU A 231 -19.16 -7.35 0.87
C LEU A 231 -19.42 -8.11 2.18
N TYR A 232 -18.77 -7.68 3.27
CA TYR A 232 -18.65 -8.53 4.48
C TYR A 232 -19.53 -8.10 5.66
N ASN A 233 -19.71 -6.80 5.88
CA ASN A 233 -20.63 -6.26 6.90
C ASN A 233 -21.93 -5.80 6.22
N ALA A 234 -22.63 -6.73 5.57
CA ALA A 234 -23.84 -6.47 4.80
C ALA A 234 -25.02 -7.28 5.31
N THR A 235 -26.21 -6.73 5.14
CA THR A 235 -27.45 -7.47 5.37
C THR A 235 -27.73 -8.43 4.21
N ASP A 236 -28.60 -9.43 4.43
CA ASP A 236 -29.03 -10.33 3.36
C ASP A 236 -29.62 -9.57 2.16
N LYS A 237 -30.33 -8.46 2.42
CA LYS A 237 -30.88 -7.59 1.38
C LYS A 237 -29.80 -6.90 0.55
N ASP A 238 -28.71 -6.47 1.18
CA ASP A 238 -27.57 -5.87 0.48
C ASP A 238 -26.89 -6.90 -0.43
N MET A 239 -26.75 -8.15 0.06
CA MET A 239 -26.18 -9.25 -0.72
C MET A 239 -27.07 -9.67 -1.89
N GLU A 240 -28.38 -9.80 -1.69
CA GLU A 240 -29.36 -10.07 -2.75
C GLU A 240 -29.35 -8.98 -3.82
N LEU A 241 -29.24 -7.72 -3.40
CA LEU A 241 -29.10 -6.60 -4.32
C LEU A 241 -27.81 -6.69 -5.13
N ALA A 242 -26.67 -6.88 -4.45
CA ALA A 242 -25.38 -6.96 -5.10
C ALA A 242 -25.35 -8.08 -6.15
N GLU A 243 -25.92 -9.24 -5.81
CA GLU A 243 -26.08 -10.38 -6.71
C GLU A 243 -26.89 -10.02 -7.97
N ARG A 244 -28.07 -9.40 -7.80
CA ARG A 244 -28.92 -9.01 -8.94
C ARG A 244 -28.23 -8.01 -9.86
N ILE A 245 -27.58 -6.98 -9.31
CA ILE A 245 -26.86 -5.98 -10.11
C ILE A 245 -25.68 -6.61 -10.82
N PHE A 246 -24.91 -7.48 -10.15
CA PHE A 246 -23.77 -8.14 -10.78
C PHE A 246 -24.20 -9.14 -11.86
N GLN A 247 -25.32 -9.83 -11.71
CA GLN A 247 -25.88 -10.66 -12.78
C GLN A 247 -26.25 -9.84 -14.02
N LEU A 248 -26.82 -8.64 -13.85
CA LEU A 248 -27.08 -7.72 -14.97
C LEU A 248 -25.78 -7.23 -15.61
N PHE A 249 -24.74 -6.98 -14.82
CA PHE A 249 -23.40 -6.64 -15.31
C PHE A 249 -22.78 -7.80 -16.09
N ARG A 250 -22.90 -9.03 -15.59
CA ARG A 250 -22.41 -10.23 -16.25
C ARG A 250 -23.08 -10.45 -17.61
N GLN A 251 -24.39 -10.24 -17.69
CA GLN A 251 -25.12 -10.28 -18.97
C GLN A 251 -24.59 -9.23 -19.95
N GLU A 252 -24.31 -8.01 -19.48
CA GLU A 252 -23.74 -6.95 -20.32
C GLU A 252 -22.33 -7.34 -20.81
N MET A 253 -21.49 -7.87 -19.92
CA MET A 253 -20.17 -8.40 -20.28
C MET A 253 -20.28 -9.49 -21.36
N GLU A 254 -21.24 -10.41 -21.27
CA GLU A 254 -21.39 -11.50 -22.22
C GLU A 254 -22.02 -11.07 -23.56
N SER A 255 -22.65 -9.89 -23.60
CA SER A 255 -23.29 -9.35 -24.81
C SER A 255 -22.30 -8.80 -25.85
N SER A 256 -21.04 -8.58 -25.47
CA SER A 256 -19.97 -8.07 -26.32
C SER A 256 -18.64 -8.79 -26.05
N ASP A 257 -17.71 -8.73 -27.01
CA ASP A 257 -16.32 -9.14 -26.79
C ASP A 257 -15.48 -8.02 -26.14
N ASP A 258 -16.02 -6.81 -25.99
CA ASP A 258 -15.30 -5.70 -25.38
C ASP A 258 -14.95 -5.98 -23.91
N GLY A 259 -13.71 -5.69 -23.51
CA GLY A 259 -13.22 -5.94 -22.15
C GLY A 259 -12.81 -7.38 -21.87
N TRP A 260 -13.10 -8.32 -22.77
CA TRP A 260 -12.62 -9.71 -22.70
C TRP A 260 -11.25 -9.88 -23.35
N LEU A 261 -10.41 -10.68 -22.71
CA LEU A 261 -9.10 -11.07 -23.20
C LEU A 261 -9.05 -12.59 -23.37
N GLU A 262 -8.70 -13.06 -24.56
CA GLU A 262 -8.44 -14.48 -24.82
C GLU A 262 -7.17 -14.91 -24.08
N VAL A 263 -7.23 -16.05 -23.38
CA VAL A 263 -6.09 -16.60 -22.62
C VAL A 263 -5.44 -17.69 -23.45
N ILE A 264 -4.18 -17.46 -23.82
CA ILE A 264 -3.42 -18.36 -24.69
C ILE A 264 -2.12 -18.77 -23.99
N THR A 265 -1.87 -20.07 -23.88
CA THR A 265 -0.62 -20.62 -23.32
C THR A 265 0.34 -21.06 -24.42
N TYR A 266 1.64 -20.95 -24.16
CA TYR A 266 2.67 -21.48 -25.04
C TYR A 266 3.32 -22.72 -24.40
N PRO A 267 3.24 -23.92 -25.01
CA PRO A 267 3.67 -25.17 -24.36
C PRO A 267 5.12 -25.20 -23.87
N GLU A 268 6.04 -24.54 -24.58
CA GLU A 268 7.46 -24.47 -24.18
C GLU A 268 7.72 -23.52 -23.00
N LEU A 269 6.74 -22.67 -22.65
CA LEU A 269 6.78 -21.72 -21.53
C LEU A 269 5.50 -21.85 -20.69
N PRO A 270 5.29 -22.99 -20.00
CA PRO A 270 4.04 -23.29 -19.30
C PRO A 270 3.75 -22.37 -18.10
N ASN A 271 4.74 -21.59 -17.65
CA ASN A 271 4.56 -20.62 -16.57
C ASN A 271 4.16 -19.22 -17.11
N ILE A 272 3.83 -19.10 -18.40
CA ILE A 272 3.39 -17.86 -19.04
C ILE A 272 2.02 -18.07 -19.67
N ALA A 273 1.13 -17.11 -19.44
CA ALA A 273 -0.14 -17.00 -20.16
C ALA A 273 -0.17 -15.64 -20.87
N PHE A 274 -0.45 -15.67 -22.16
CA PHE A 274 -0.69 -14.49 -22.98
C PHE A 274 -2.16 -14.11 -22.91
N LEU A 275 -2.40 -12.81 -22.80
CA LEU A 275 -3.73 -12.20 -22.76
C LEU A 275 -3.91 -11.41 -24.04
N LYS A 276 -4.67 -11.96 -24.99
CA LYS A 276 -4.90 -11.36 -26.29
C LYS A 276 -6.18 -10.52 -26.26
N GLY A 277 -6.04 -9.24 -26.59
CA GLY A 277 -7.15 -8.33 -26.81
C GLY A 277 -7.47 -8.15 -28.29
N ILE A 278 -8.28 -7.13 -28.59
CA ILE A 278 -8.66 -6.77 -29.95
C ILE A 278 -7.52 -6.09 -30.73
N ASN A 279 -7.62 -6.07 -32.06
CA ASN A 279 -6.69 -5.35 -32.96
C ASN A 279 -5.20 -5.70 -32.76
N GLY A 280 -4.94 -6.93 -32.33
CA GLY A 280 -3.61 -7.46 -32.08
C GLY A 280 -2.93 -6.94 -30.81
N ALA A 281 -3.66 -6.22 -29.95
CA ALA A 281 -3.20 -5.86 -28.63
C ALA A 281 -2.99 -7.13 -27.77
N PHE A 282 -1.92 -7.18 -26.99
CA PHE A 282 -1.72 -8.28 -26.05
C PHE A 282 -0.88 -7.87 -24.83
N ASP A 283 -1.07 -8.58 -23.73
CA ASP A 283 -0.24 -8.56 -22.53
C ASP A 283 0.12 -10.01 -22.16
N TRP A 284 0.89 -10.19 -21.10
CA TRP A 284 1.20 -11.51 -20.56
C TRP A 284 1.32 -11.46 -19.04
N VAL A 285 1.03 -12.59 -18.40
CA VAL A 285 1.24 -12.81 -16.98
C VAL A 285 2.09 -14.06 -16.78
N ILE A 286 2.83 -14.09 -15.68
CA ILE A 286 3.67 -15.24 -15.32
C ILE A 286 3.20 -15.87 -14.03
N LYS A 287 3.48 -17.15 -13.84
CA LYS A 287 3.26 -17.84 -12.58
C LYS A 287 4.03 -17.14 -11.44
N ASP A 288 3.41 -17.07 -10.27
CA ASP A 288 3.98 -16.42 -9.08
C ASP A 288 4.34 -14.95 -9.26
N GLN A 289 3.62 -14.25 -10.14
CA GLN A 289 3.77 -12.82 -10.31
C GLN A 289 3.40 -12.05 -9.03
N ARG A 290 4.01 -10.89 -8.84
CA ARG A 290 3.74 -9.96 -7.74
C ARG A 290 3.37 -8.59 -8.29
N ASN A 291 2.53 -7.88 -7.54
CA ASN A 291 2.15 -6.52 -7.91
C ASN A 291 3.32 -5.53 -7.80
N ASN A 292 4.20 -5.73 -6.83
CA ASN A 292 5.31 -4.83 -6.53
C ASN A 292 6.58 -5.62 -6.18
N GLN A 293 7.74 -4.99 -6.34
CA GLN A 293 8.99 -5.50 -5.77
C GLN A 293 8.95 -5.45 -4.24
N TYR A 294 9.39 -6.54 -3.59
CA TYR A 294 9.55 -6.55 -2.14
C TYR A 294 10.73 -5.70 -1.70
N SER A 295 10.47 -4.69 -0.88
CA SER A 295 11.49 -3.88 -0.23
C SER A 295 11.70 -4.26 1.24
N GLY A 296 10.69 -4.82 1.91
CA GLY A 296 10.64 -4.90 3.38
C GLY A 296 10.61 -3.53 4.07
N ASN A 297 10.52 -2.45 3.30
CA ASN A 297 10.52 -1.06 3.73
C ASN A 297 9.22 -0.43 3.22
N PRO A 298 8.20 -0.25 4.08
CA PRO A 298 6.93 0.37 3.69
C PRO A 298 7.11 1.84 3.30
N TYR A 299 8.16 2.50 3.80
CA TYR A 299 8.48 3.91 3.56
C TYR A 299 9.56 4.12 2.49
N LYS A 300 9.74 3.19 1.55
CA LYS A 300 10.78 3.25 0.50
C LYS A 300 10.75 4.50 -0.40
N HIS A 301 9.65 5.24 -0.38
CA HIS A 301 9.47 6.49 -1.11
C HIS A 301 10.09 7.69 -0.37
N ILE A 302 10.41 7.51 0.91
CA ILE A 302 11.01 8.49 1.82
C ILE A 302 12.41 8.05 2.21
N PHE A 303 12.55 6.82 2.73
CA PHE A 303 13.80 6.30 3.30
C PHE A 303 14.40 5.20 2.44
N LYS A 304 15.73 5.18 2.33
CA LYS A 304 16.46 3.99 1.88
C LYS A 304 16.35 2.87 2.92
N ASN A 305 16.58 1.63 2.49
CA ASN A 305 16.43 0.47 3.38
C ASN A 305 17.38 0.48 4.59
N ASP A 306 18.56 1.08 4.44
CA ASP A 306 19.56 1.23 5.49
C ASP A 306 19.31 2.42 6.43
N GLU A 307 18.42 3.33 6.05
CA GLU A 307 17.99 4.50 6.83
C GLU A 307 16.77 4.19 7.73
N LEU A 308 16.00 3.13 7.45
CA LEU A 308 14.83 2.76 8.23
C LEU A 308 15.18 1.85 9.43
N PRO A 309 14.71 2.15 10.66
CA PRO A 309 14.85 1.26 11.82
C PRO A 309 14.28 -0.13 11.55
N SER A 310 14.89 -1.19 12.09
CA SER A 310 14.43 -2.56 11.83
C SER A 310 13.01 -2.81 12.35
N ALA A 311 12.63 -2.22 13.48
CA ALA A 311 11.28 -2.30 14.06
C ALA A 311 10.20 -1.63 13.21
N MET A 312 10.58 -0.79 12.24
CA MET A 312 9.65 -0.14 11.30
C MET A 312 9.59 -0.86 9.94
N ARG A 313 10.36 -1.95 9.76
CA ARG A 313 10.31 -2.76 8.54
C ARG A 313 9.07 -3.64 8.53
N SER A 314 8.72 -4.11 7.33
CA SER A 314 7.66 -5.10 7.16
C SER A 314 7.95 -6.34 8.01
N SER A 315 6.89 -6.92 8.58
CA SER A 315 6.99 -8.06 9.48
C SER A 315 7.51 -9.32 8.78
N GLU A 316 7.98 -10.30 9.54
CA GLU A 316 8.29 -11.63 9.00
C GLU A 316 7.06 -12.29 8.35
N PHE A 317 5.87 -12.00 8.87
CA PHE A 317 4.62 -12.46 8.29
C PHE A 317 4.34 -11.83 6.92
N ASP A 318 4.56 -10.52 6.75
CA ASP A 318 4.44 -9.87 5.44
C ASP A 318 5.44 -10.45 4.43
N ALA A 319 6.67 -10.72 4.88
CA ALA A 319 7.67 -11.39 4.07
C ALA A 319 7.22 -12.79 3.66
N TYR A 320 6.65 -13.56 4.60
CA TYR A 320 6.08 -14.88 4.35
C TYR A 320 4.97 -14.81 3.29
N CYS A 321 3.98 -13.92 3.47
CA CYS A 321 2.88 -13.74 2.52
C CYS A 321 3.38 -13.29 1.13
N TYR A 322 4.44 -12.50 1.08
CA TYR A 322 5.03 -12.10 -0.20
C TYR A 322 5.75 -13.26 -0.88
N PHE A 323 6.60 -14.01 -0.18
CA PHE A 323 7.46 -15.04 -0.76
C PHE A 323 6.81 -16.42 -0.87
N ASN A 324 5.63 -16.64 -0.29
CA ASN A 324 4.96 -17.92 -0.41
C ASN A 324 4.32 -18.10 -1.81
N ARG A 325 4.67 -19.18 -2.50
CA ARG A 325 4.14 -19.53 -3.83
C ARG A 325 2.83 -20.31 -3.77
N ASP A 326 2.55 -20.95 -2.65
CA ASP A 326 1.44 -21.89 -2.50
C ASP A 326 0.15 -21.20 -2.03
N ILE A 327 0.24 -19.94 -1.59
CA ILE A 327 -0.91 -19.16 -1.16
C ILE A 327 -1.48 -18.29 -2.29
N TRP A 328 -2.81 -18.15 -2.28
CA TRP A 328 -3.55 -17.16 -3.04
C TRP A 328 -4.00 -16.07 -2.08
N ASN A 329 -3.29 -14.93 -2.07
CA ASN A 329 -3.46 -13.89 -1.04
C ASN A 329 -4.88 -13.34 -1.02
N GLU A 330 -5.42 -12.99 -2.18
CA GLU A 330 -6.78 -12.44 -2.27
C GLU A 330 -7.85 -13.42 -1.73
N TYR A 331 -7.68 -14.72 -2.02
CA TYR A 331 -8.56 -15.76 -1.50
C TYR A 331 -8.50 -15.80 0.04
N ILE A 332 -7.30 -15.83 0.62
CA ILE A 332 -7.14 -15.88 2.09
C ILE A 332 -7.69 -14.61 2.75
N GLU A 333 -7.40 -13.42 2.20
CA GLU A 333 -7.97 -12.14 2.67
C GLU A 333 -9.51 -12.22 2.74
N HIS A 334 -10.13 -12.71 1.67
CA HIS A 334 -11.58 -12.81 1.56
C HIS A 334 -12.20 -13.74 2.62
N TYR A 335 -11.68 -14.96 2.77
CA TYR A 335 -12.24 -15.91 3.74
C TYR A 335 -11.93 -15.52 5.18
N ALA A 336 -10.77 -14.91 5.45
CA ALA A 336 -10.43 -14.45 6.78
C ALA A 336 -11.35 -13.29 7.21
N GLU A 337 -11.65 -12.35 6.32
CA GLU A 337 -12.59 -11.27 6.62
C GLU A 337 -14.03 -11.77 6.72
N LYS A 338 -14.48 -12.65 5.81
CA LYS A 338 -15.81 -13.27 5.91
C LYS A 338 -16.01 -13.98 7.25
N ARG A 339 -14.98 -14.71 7.72
CA ARG A 339 -15.02 -15.39 9.02
C ARG A 339 -15.11 -14.41 10.19
N HIS A 340 -14.36 -13.31 10.16
CA HIS A 340 -14.43 -12.26 11.20
C HIS A 340 -15.86 -11.83 11.50
N TYR A 341 -16.64 -11.51 10.46
CA TYR A 341 -18.03 -11.09 10.65
C TYR A 341 -18.98 -12.24 11.01
N ILE A 342 -18.76 -13.46 10.48
CA ILE A 342 -19.53 -14.65 10.88
C ILE A 342 -19.36 -14.96 12.37
N GLU A 343 -18.16 -14.74 12.91
CA GLU A 343 -17.83 -14.97 14.33
C GLU A 343 -18.26 -13.82 15.26
N GLY A 344 -19.01 -12.85 14.76
CA GLY A 344 -19.53 -11.71 15.53
C GLY A 344 -18.58 -10.51 15.59
N GLY A 345 -17.55 -10.48 14.74
CA GLY A 345 -16.74 -9.30 14.49
C GLY A 345 -17.58 -8.14 13.95
N THR A 346 -17.12 -6.93 14.22
CA THR A 346 -17.73 -5.67 13.79
C THR A 346 -16.69 -4.82 13.07
N ILE A 347 -17.12 -3.74 12.42
CA ILE A 347 -16.19 -2.75 11.85
C ILE A 347 -15.29 -2.16 12.95
N ALA A 348 -15.83 -1.93 14.15
CA ALA A 348 -15.11 -1.32 15.26
C ALA A 348 -13.96 -2.18 15.80
N ASN A 349 -14.02 -3.50 15.64
CA ASN A 349 -12.98 -4.43 16.09
C ASN A 349 -12.25 -5.11 14.91
N TRP A 350 -12.38 -4.59 13.70
CA TRP A 350 -11.70 -5.12 12.52
C TRP A 350 -10.18 -4.89 12.64
N PRO A 351 -9.35 -5.94 12.73
CA PRO A 351 -7.98 -5.81 13.18
C PRO A 351 -6.96 -5.53 12.06
N GLY A 352 -7.40 -5.42 10.81
CA GLY A 352 -6.50 -5.38 9.65
C GLY A 352 -6.35 -6.73 8.95
N TYR A 353 -6.13 -6.69 7.63
CA TYR A 353 -5.85 -7.89 6.83
C TYR A 353 -4.65 -8.71 7.34
N PRO A 354 -3.51 -8.12 7.73
CA PRO A 354 -2.37 -8.92 8.22
C PRO A 354 -2.76 -9.81 9.41
N GLN A 355 -3.52 -9.28 10.37
CA GLN A 355 -3.96 -9.98 11.56
C GLN A 355 -5.01 -11.06 11.22
N LEU A 356 -5.96 -10.75 10.35
CA LEU A 356 -6.95 -11.71 9.88
C LEU A 356 -6.30 -12.89 9.13
N MET A 357 -5.40 -12.59 8.19
CA MET A 357 -4.66 -13.61 7.45
C MET A 357 -3.75 -14.43 8.36
N LEU A 358 -3.08 -13.81 9.33
CA LEU A 358 -2.24 -14.51 10.30
C LEU A 358 -3.04 -15.54 11.08
N LYS A 359 -4.22 -15.16 11.61
CA LYS A 359 -5.11 -16.09 12.31
C LYS A 359 -5.48 -17.27 11.43
N GLU A 360 -5.87 -17.04 10.18
CA GLU A 360 -6.27 -18.09 9.23
C GLU A 360 -5.10 -19.03 8.88
N LEU A 361 -3.92 -18.47 8.63
CA LEU A 361 -2.74 -19.24 8.25
C LEU A 361 -2.14 -20.04 9.42
N VAL A 362 -2.25 -19.54 10.64
CA VAL A 362 -1.88 -20.28 11.86
C VAL A 362 -2.89 -21.39 12.14
N ALA A 363 -4.19 -21.10 12.04
CA ALA A 363 -5.24 -22.10 12.26
C ALA A 363 -5.14 -23.27 11.26
N SER A 364 -4.80 -22.98 10.00
CA SER A 364 -4.55 -23.98 8.96
C SER A 364 -3.18 -24.68 9.06
N LYS A 365 -2.31 -24.28 10.02
CA LYS A 365 -0.93 -24.75 10.17
C LYS A 365 -0.03 -24.49 8.96
N THR A 366 -0.44 -23.56 8.11
CA THR A 366 0.33 -23.12 6.93
C THR A 366 1.47 -22.18 7.35
N TYR A 367 1.24 -21.39 8.41
CA TYR A 367 2.23 -20.54 9.03
C TYR A 367 2.48 -20.96 10.49
N ILE A 368 3.75 -20.93 10.89
CA ILE A 368 4.18 -21.18 12.27
C ILE A 368 4.72 -19.86 12.79
N ILE A 369 4.12 -19.37 13.88
CA ILE A 369 4.59 -18.15 14.55
C ILE A 369 6.01 -18.43 15.07
N PRO A 370 7.01 -17.62 14.67
CA PRO A 370 8.36 -17.72 15.20
C PRO A 370 8.33 -17.61 16.73
N PRO A 371 9.21 -18.34 17.45
CA PRO A 371 9.31 -18.17 18.90
C PRO A 371 9.66 -16.72 19.22
N ASN A 372 9.01 -16.16 20.24
CA ASN A 372 9.37 -14.83 20.74
C ASN A 372 10.85 -14.82 21.10
N GLN A 373 11.59 -13.86 20.56
CA GLN A 373 12.95 -13.58 21.00
C GLN A 373 12.88 -13.07 22.44
N GLU A 374 13.92 -13.35 23.23
CA GLU A 374 14.03 -12.75 24.56
C GLU A 374 14.01 -11.22 24.41
N PRO A 375 13.23 -10.50 25.24
CA PRO A 375 13.13 -9.07 25.13
C PRO A 375 14.50 -8.44 25.42
N ALA A 376 14.98 -7.61 24.50
CA ALA A 376 16.15 -6.79 24.75
C ALA A 376 15.73 -5.65 25.69
N ILE A 377 16.38 -5.56 26.85
CA ILE A 377 16.05 -4.58 27.90
C ILE A 377 16.93 -3.35 27.71
N ALA A 378 16.32 -2.18 27.71
CA ALA A 378 17.00 -0.88 27.75
C ALA A 378 16.85 -0.28 29.16
N ASP A 379 17.97 -0.01 29.84
CA ASP A 379 17.95 0.48 31.23
C ASP A 379 17.32 1.89 31.38
N ASP A 380 17.27 2.65 30.27
CA ASP A 380 16.77 4.02 30.15
C ASP A 380 15.30 4.11 29.71
N PHE A 381 14.63 2.99 29.45
CA PHE A 381 13.23 2.95 29.03
C PHE A 381 12.32 2.43 30.17
N ILE A 382 11.08 2.91 30.21
CA ILE A 382 10.07 2.53 31.19
C ILE A 382 9.17 1.45 30.61
N THR A 383 8.93 0.38 31.36
CA THR A 383 8.11 -0.75 30.91
C THR A 383 6.63 -0.48 31.16
N HIS A 384 5.80 -0.66 30.13
CA HIS A 384 4.35 -0.55 30.16
C HIS A 384 3.72 -1.87 29.72
N LYS A 385 2.64 -2.28 30.39
CA LYS A 385 1.81 -3.41 29.98
C LYS A 385 0.61 -2.89 29.22
N LEU A 386 0.45 -3.32 27.97
CA LEU A 386 -0.69 -2.97 27.12
C LEU A 386 -1.89 -3.88 27.42
N SER A 387 -3.08 -3.45 26.97
CA SER A 387 -4.34 -4.16 27.16
C SER A 387 -4.41 -5.54 26.49
N ASP A 388 -3.57 -5.77 25.47
CA ASP A 388 -3.45 -7.03 24.73
C ASP A 388 -2.34 -7.94 25.27
N ASP A 389 -1.95 -7.74 26.53
CA ASP A 389 -0.87 -8.47 27.24
C ASP A 389 0.54 -8.32 26.63
N ARG A 390 0.71 -7.44 25.63
CA ARG A 390 2.06 -7.05 25.17
C ARG A 390 2.73 -6.14 26.21
N TYR A 391 4.05 -6.25 26.29
CA TYR A 391 4.88 -5.32 27.05
C TYR A 391 5.65 -4.45 26.07
N LEU A 392 5.66 -3.15 26.35
CA LEU A 392 6.37 -2.14 25.58
C LEU A 392 7.30 -1.36 26.51
N MET A 393 8.54 -1.15 26.08
CA MET A 393 9.44 -0.23 26.77
C MET A 393 9.39 1.10 26.04
N VAL A 394 9.19 2.20 26.76
CA VAL A 394 9.03 3.54 26.21
C VAL A 394 10.05 4.47 26.84
N SER A 395 10.81 5.19 26.00
CA SER A 395 11.75 6.20 26.49
C SER A 395 10.99 7.42 26.99
N PRO A 396 11.53 8.18 27.96
CA PRO A 396 11.17 9.58 28.12
C PRO A 396 11.31 10.35 26.80
N LEU A 397 10.74 11.56 26.74
CA LEU A 397 10.92 12.47 25.60
C LEU A 397 12.43 12.67 25.33
N VAL A 398 12.81 12.51 24.05
CA VAL A 398 14.21 12.69 23.61
C VAL A 398 14.60 14.14 23.83
N THR A 399 15.69 14.36 24.55
CA THR A 399 16.13 15.71 24.93
C THR A 399 16.87 16.42 23.79
N ILE A 400 16.96 17.75 23.88
CA ILE A 400 17.78 18.58 22.98
C ILE A 400 19.23 18.09 22.97
N GLY A 401 19.78 17.75 24.14
CA GLY A 401 21.13 17.19 24.24
C GLY A 401 21.31 15.90 23.43
N ALA A 402 20.41 14.92 23.63
CA ALA A 402 20.45 13.66 22.89
C ALA A 402 20.26 13.86 21.37
N PHE A 403 19.41 14.82 20.98
CA PHE A 403 19.25 15.19 19.58
C PHE A 403 20.55 15.75 18.97
N TRP A 404 21.27 16.62 19.68
CA TRP A 404 22.54 17.17 19.18
C TRP A 404 23.65 16.13 19.07
N ASP A 405 23.73 15.19 20.02
CA ASP A 405 24.64 14.05 19.92
C ASP A 405 24.39 13.24 18.63
N PHE A 406 23.11 12.92 18.37
CA PHE A 406 22.68 12.32 17.11
C PHE A 406 23.05 13.18 15.89
N TYR A 407 22.73 14.47 15.94
CA TYR A 407 22.83 15.37 14.80
C TYR A 407 24.27 15.55 14.32
N GLU A 408 25.23 15.57 15.26
CA GLU A 408 26.67 15.68 14.98
C GLU A 408 27.30 14.32 14.63
N GLU A 409 27.01 13.24 15.36
CA GLU A 409 27.61 11.91 15.12
C GLU A 409 27.14 11.27 13.81
N SER A 410 25.86 11.44 13.45
CA SER A 410 25.27 10.81 12.26
C SER A 410 25.56 11.54 10.94
N LYS A 411 26.17 12.74 11.01
CA LYS A 411 26.33 13.68 9.88
C LYS A 411 25.02 14.10 9.22
N MET A 412 23.87 13.93 9.90
CA MET A 412 22.55 14.30 9.37
C MET A 412 22.47 15.78 8.98
N ARG A 413 23.20 16.63 9.70
CA ARG A 413 23.39 18.06 9.38
C ARG A 413 23.84 18.31 7.94
N ILE A 414 24.80 17.51 7.44
CA ILE A 414 25.32 17.64 6.08
C ILE A 414 24.25 17.20 5.07
N HIS A 415 23.61 16.05 5.31
CA HIS A 415 22.56 15.53 4.43
C HIS A 415 21.36 16.47 4.31
N ARG A 416 20.92 17.11 5.41
CA ARG A 416 19.82 18.10 5.35
C ARG A 416 20.21 19.35 4.59
N SER A 417 21.41 19.89 4.85
CA SER A 417 21.90 21.07 4.15
C SER A 417 22.02 20.85 2.63
N GLU A 418 22.42 19.65 2.20
CA GLU A 418 22.49 19.24 0.80
C GLU A 418 21.09 19.10 0.17
N LEU A 419 20.13 18.49 0.87
CA LEU A 419 18.75 18.31 0.42
C LEU A 419 17.99 19.64 0.27
N LEU A 420 18.28 20.62 1.12
CA LEU A 420 17.63 21.93 1.13
C LEU A 420 18.29 22.94 0.16
N GLY A 421 19.30 22.53 -0.60
CA GLY A 421 19.89 23.32 -1.68
C GLY A 421 20.57 24.62 -1.20
N GLY A 422 21.02 24.68 0.05
CA GLY A 422 21.75 25.83 0.61
C GLY A 422 20.92 27.08 0.88
N ASN A 423 19.61 27.07 0.61
CA ASN A 423 18.70 28.13 1.01
C ASN A 423 18.13 27.76 2.38
N GLY A 424 18.81 28.17 3.45
CA GLY A 424 18.38 27.95 4.84
C GLY A 424 16.91 28.33 5.00
N GLN A 425 16.06 27.31 5.07
CA GLN A 425 14.62 27.51 5.16
C GLN A 425 14.26 28.10 6.53
N PRO A 426 13.19 28.90 6.64
CA PRO A 426 12.66 29.35 7.93
C PRO A 426 12.47 28.20 8.93
N LEU A 427 12.12 27.00 8.44
CA LEU A 427 11.95 25.80 9.26
C LEU A 427 13.25 25.34 9.95
N GLU A 428 14.40 25.34 9.24
CA GLU A 428 15.67 24.90 9.83
C GLU A 428 16.15 25.90 10.89
N MET A 429 16.03 27.20 10.61
CA MET A 429 16.37 28.24 11.57
C MET A 429 15.47 28.17 12.82
N ASN A 430 14.18 27.88 12.64
CA ASN A 430 13.24 27.66 13.74
C ASN A 430 13.59 26.43 14.58
N LEU A 431 13.86 25.29 13.94
CA LEU A 431 14.24 24.04 14.62
C LEU A 431 15.57 24.19 15.38
N LEU A 432 16.55 24.90 14.82
CA LEU A 432 17.83 25.15 15.48
C LEU A 432 17.69 26.06 16.71
N SER A 433 16.81 27.07 16.64
CA SER A 433 16.59 27.99 17.76
C SER A 433 15.82 27.35 18.90
N VAL A 434 14.75 26.60 18.62
CA VAL A 434 13.98 25.95 19.69
C VAL A 434 14.80 24.84 20.35
N ASN A 435 15.74 24.23 19.61
CA ASN A 435 16.68 23.25 20.12
C ASN A 435 18.02 23.88 20.53
N ASN A 436 18.05 25.12 21.02
CA ASN A 436 19.31 25.75 21.41
C ASN A 436 19.93 25.05 22.65
N PRO A 437 21.09 24.38 22.53
CA PRO A 437 21.66 23.62 23.63
C PRO A 437 22.21 24.50 24.76
N GLU A 438 22.43 25.80 24.49
CA GLU A 438 22.88 26.77 25.49
C GLU A 438 21.76 27.22 26.44
N GLU A 439 20.49 27.05 26.06
CA GLU A 439 19.34 27.44 26.89
C GLU A 439 18.99 26.36 27.90
N ASN A 440 18.66 25.15 27.43
CA ASN A 440 18.42 24.00 28.31
C ASN A 440 18.48 22.69 27.51
N ASN A 441 19.51 21.88 27.77
CA ASN A 441 19.69 20.59 27.09
C ASN A 441 18.73 19.48 27.51
N ASP A 442 18.06 19.63 28.65
CA ASP A 442 17.17 18.61 29.22
C ASP A 442 15.72 18.74 28.71
N LEU A 443 15.40 19.80 27.97
CA LEU A 443 14.08 19.97 27.34
C LEU A 443 13.90 19.00 26.16
N PRO A 444 12.67 18.63 25.81
CA PRO A 444 12.38 17.81 24.62
C PRO A 444 12.89 18.47 23.33
N ALA A 445 13.44 17.67 22.42
CA ALA A 445 13.82 18.14 21.10
C ALA A 445 12.59 18.34 20.20
N SER A 446 12.47 19.51 19.57
CA SER A 446 11.48 19.77 18.53
C SER A 446 12.07 19.41 17.18
N VAL A 447 11.50 18.41 16.50
CA VAL A 447 12.08 17.86 15.27
C VAL A 447 11.00 17.58 14.23
N THR A 448 11.39 17.29 12.98
CA THR A 448 10.44 16.74 12.01
C THR A 448 10.26 15.24 12.23
N TRP A 449 9.17 14.67 11.71
CA TRP A 449 8.98 13.21 11.74
C TRP A 449 10.16 12.43 11.12
N TYR A 450 10.76 12.96 10.05
CA TYR A 450 11.92 12.34 9.40
C TYR A 450 13.13 12.25 10.34
N ASP A 451 13.33 13.26 11.19
CA ASP A 451 14.41 13.27 12.17
C ASP A 451 14.16 12.29 13.29
N ALA A 452 12.91 12.17 13.74
CA ALA A 452 12.52 11.23 14.78
C ALA A 452 12.79 9.78 14.33
N VAL A 453 12.45 9.44 13.07
CA VAL A 453 12.75 8.13 12.48
C VAL A 453 14.26 7.92 12.29
N ALA A 454 14.99 8.94 11.82
CA ALA A 454 16.44 8.87 11.67
C ALA A 454 17.15 8.68 13.03
N PHE A 455 16.65 9.33 14.08
CA PHE A 455 17.11 9.16 15.45
C PHE A 455 16.90 7.72 15.94
N CYS A 456 15.71 7.13 15.71
CA CYS A 456 15.47 5.71 16.02
C CYS A 456 16.51 4.81 15.33
N ARG A 457 16.83 5.08 14.05
CA ARG A 457 17.82 4.28 13.31
C ARG A 457 19.23 4.46 13.87
N TYR A 458 19.62 5.68 14.20
CA TYR A 458 20.89 5.98 14.84
C TYR A 458 21.01 5.28 16.20
N TYR A 459 19.97 5.36 17.04
CA TYR A 459 19.95 4.69 18.34
C TYR A 459 20.06 3.17 18.18
N GLU A 460 19.30 2.56 17.27
CA GLU A 460 19.40 1.13 16.94
C GLU A 460 20.82 0.73 16.50
N LEU A 461 21.50 1.55 15.69
CA LEU A 461 22.88 1.27 15.27
C LEU A 461 23.88 1.35 16.43
N LYS A 462 23.64 2.23 17.41
CA LYS A 462 24.49 2.45 18.58
C LYS A 462 24.31 1.37 19.65
N THR A 463 23.07 0.93 19.86
CA THR A 463 22.70 0.04 20.98
C THR A 463 22.41 -1.40 20.54
N GLY A 464 22.07 -1.62 19.26
CA GLY A 464 21.56 -2.88 18.74
C GLY A 464 20.08 -3.14 19.06
N LEU A 465 19.40 -2.20 19.73
CA LEU A 465 17.99 -2.33 20.13
C LEU A 465 17.04 -1.93 18.99
N PRO A 466 15.99 -2.73 18.71
CA PRO A 466 15.05 -2.46 17.64
C PRO A 466 14.02 -1.40 18.06
N VAL A 467 14.42 -0.12 18.04
CA VAL A 467 13.58 1.01 18.46
C VAL A 467 12.74 1.60 17.32
N ARG A 468 11.56 2.12 17.65
CA ARG A 468 10.65 2.84 16.74
C ARG A 468 9.80 3.84 17.51
N LEU A 469 9.08 4.70 16.78
CA LEU A 469 8.00 5.53 17.34
C LEU A 469 6.83 4.66 17.81
N LEU A 470 6.06 5.17 18.78
CA LEU A 470 4.80 4.57 19.23
C LEU A 470 3.74 4.63 18.13
N THR A 471 2.90 3.61 18.03
CA THR A 471 1.66 3.72 17.25
C THR A 471 0.63 4.58 18.00
N ILE A 472 -0.38 5.10 17.31
CA ILE A 472 -1.49 5.84 17.92
C ILE A 472 -2.15 5.02 19.04
N GLU A 473 -2.42 3.74 18.79
CA GLU A 473 -3.08 2.87 19.77
C GLU A 473 -2.17 2.49 20.95
N GLU A 474 -0.85 2.43 20.74
CA GLU A 474 0.11 2.26 21.84
C GLU A 474 0.21 3.55 22.67
N TRP A 475 0.31 4.71 22.02
CA TRP A 475 0.40 6.00 22.70
C TRP A 475 -0.82 6.24 23.58
N LYS A 476 -2.04 6.02 23.07
CA LYS A 476 -3.29 6.16 23.86
C LYS A 476 -3.33 5.30 25.12
N GLN A 477 -2.67 4.14 25.10
CA GLN A 477 -2.61 3.24 26.26
C GLN A 477 -1.53 3.62 27.27
N VAL A 478 -0.51 4.36 26.83
CA VAL A 478 0.63 4.78 27.66
C VAL A 478 0.43 6.21 28.18
N SER A 479 -0.24 7.08 27.42
CA SER A 479 -0.49 8.47 27.78
C SER A 479 -1.40 8.56 29.02
N PRO A 480 -1.13 9.50 29.94
CA PRO A 480 -2.05 9.77 31.03
C PRO A 480 -3.35 10.38 30.50
N GLU A 481 -4.43 10.23 31.27
CA GLU A 481 -5.68 10.96 31.04
C GLU A 481 -5.40 12.48 31.06
N PRO A 482 -5.92 13.25 30.08
CA PRO A 482 -5.77 14.70 30.04
C PRO A 482 -6.26 15.34 31.34
N LYS A 483 -5.42 16.14 32.00
CA LYS A 483 -5.77 16.76 33.29
C LYS A 483 -6.48 18.10 33.18
N LEU A 484 -6.42 18.76 32.03
CA LEU A 484 -6.94 20.10 31.79
C LEU A 484 -8.02 20.06 30.71
N SER A 485 -9.18 20.68 30.96
CA SER A 485 -10.17 20.90 29.90
C SER A 485 -9.74 22.07 29.00
N ILE A 486 -10.21 22.10 27.75
CA ILE A 486 -9.99 23.25 26.84
C ILE A 486 -10.47 24.55 27.49
N GLU A 487 -11.54 24.52 28.28
CA GLU A 487 -12.01 25.70 29.02
C GLU A 487 -11.04 26.14 30.13
N GLN A 488 -10.39 25.19 30.84
CA GLN A 488 -9.39 25.50 31.87
C GLN A 488 -8.10 26.08 31.29
N LEU A 489 -7.76 25.71 30.05
CA LEU A 489 -6.67 26.33 29.29
C LEU A 489 -6.97 27.80 28.97
N MET A 490 -8.19 28.08 28.48
CA MET A 490 -8.64 29.45 28.20
C MET A 490 -8.73 30.32 29.46
N GLU A 491 -9.04 29.74 30.63
CA GLU A 491 -9.04 30.45 31.91
C GLU A 491 -7.64 30.66 32.51
N SER A 492 -6.68 29.77 32.24
CA SER A 492 -5.28 29.91 32.69
C SER A 492 -4.44 30.89 31.85
N GLU A 493 -4.82 31.10 30.58
CA GLU A 493 -4.24 32.10 29.68
C GLU A 493 -4.76 33.54 29.95
N MET A 494 -5.73 33.70 30.85
CA MET A 494 -6.30 35.01 31.24
C MET A 494 -5.56 35.72 32.39
N VAL A 495 -4.32 35.33 32.70
CA VAL A 495 -3.47 36.02 33.69
C VAL A 495 -2.35 36.78 32.97
N ASP A 496 -2.50 38.12 32.93
CA ASP A 496 -1.65 39.16 32.31
C ASP A 496 -1.50 39.16 30.77
N LEU A 497 -2.62 39.52 30.13
CA LEU A 497 -2.76 39.92 28.72
C LEU A 497 -2.13 41.29 28.38
N GLU A 498 -1.02 41.69 29.00
CA GLU A 498 -0.35 42.96 28.63
C GLU A 498 0.82 42.84 27.66
N GLU A 499 1.34 41.65 27.30
CA GLU A 499 2.35 41.62 26.22
C GLU A 499 2.48 40.37 25.33
N HIS A 500 1.80 39.25 25.62
CA HIS A 500 2.03 38.02 24.85
C HIS A 500 0.72 37.47 24.28
N ARG A 501 0.49 37.67 22.97
CA ARG A 501 -0.59 36.99 22.26
C ARG A 501 -0.06 35.67 21.72
N CYS A 502 -0.66 34.57 22.14
CA CYS A 502 -1.15 33.57 21.21
C CYS A 502 -2.31 32.80 21.85
N ILE A 503 -3.54 33.00 21.38
CA ILE A 503 -4.66 32.11 21.67
C ILE A 503 -4.93 31.32 20.40
N VAL A 504 -5.08 30.02 20.60
CA VAL A 504 -5.46 28.97 19.66
C VAL A 504 -6.68 29.40 18.83
N ASP A 505 -6.49 29.56 17.52
CA ASP A 505 -7.58 29.48 16.56
C ASP A 505 -7.23 28.39 15.55
N GLN A 506 -7.92 27.26 15.67
CA GLN A 506 -7.81 26.14 14.75
C GLN A 506 -8.13 26.65 13.33
N PHE A 507 -7.41 26.12 12.34
CA PHE A 507 -7.67 26.37 10.92
C PHE A 507 -7.50 27.83 10.47
N ASN A 508 -6.25 28.30 10.37
CA ASN A 508 -5.69 28.90 9.15
C ASN A 508 -4.46 29.75 9.48
N LYS A 509 -3.31 29.32 8.93
CA LYS A 509 -2.07 30.09 8.76
C LYS A 509 -1.25 30.31 10.04
N LEU A 510 0.04 30.03 9.91
CA LEU A 510 1.26 30.69 10.44
C LEU A 510 1.14 32.20 10.82
N ARG A 511 0.07 32.66 11.46
CA ARG A 511 -0.21 34.07 11.79
C ARG A 511 -0.36 34.33 13.29
N CYS A 512 0.19 33.43 14.09
CA CYS A 512 0.35 33.62 15.53
C CYS A 512 1.55 34.50 15.91
N PHE A 513 2.48 34.76 14.97
CA PHE A 513 3.77 35.40 15.27
C PHE A 513 3.83 36.92 15.04
N SER A 514 2.69 37.64 15.05
CA SER A 514 2.66 39.05 14.67
C SER A 514 2.95 40.06 15.79
N LYS A 515 3.51 39.64 16.93
CA LYS A 515 3.99 40.55 17.98
C LYS A 515 5.25 40.02 18.69
N MET A 516 6.37 39.96 17.97
CA MET A 516 7.69 40.09 18.60
C MET A 516 8.56 41.01 17.74
N ASN A 517 9.16 42.01 18.38
CA ASN A 517 10.06 42.98 17.76
C ASN A 517 11.42 42.32 17.44
N SER A 518 11.53 41.67 16.29
CA SER A 518 12.81 41.46 15.59
C SER A 518 12.54 40.98 14.17
N ASP A 519 13.38 41.39 13.22
CA ASP A 519 13.26 41.14 11.77
C ASP A 519 13.33 39.64 11.35
N ASN A 520 13.21 38.69 12.29
CA ASN A 520 13.03 37.25 12.07
C ASN A 520 12.44 36.61 13.36
N PRO A 521 11.16 36.18 13.39
CA PRO A 521 10.61 35.44 14.52
C PRO A 521 11.21 34.03 14.58
N VAL A 522 11.59 33.57 15.78
CA VAL A 522 12.17 32.23 15.97
C VAL A 522 11.50 31.50 17.15
N LEU A 523 11.29 30.19 17.00
CA LEU A 523 10.60 29.36 18.00
C LEU A 523 11.49 29.10 19.24
N ARG A 524 10.88 29.08 20.43
CA ARG A 524 11.49 28.80 21.74
C ARG A 524 10.48 28.16 22.70
N PHE A 525 10.95 27.41 23.68
CA PHE A 525 10.11 26.96 24.79
C PHE A 525 9.73 28.13 25.71
N GLY A 526 8.50 28.11 26.24
CA GLY A 526 8.06 29.06 27.26
C GLY A 526 8.70 28.77 28.63
N GLU A 527 8.65 29.76 29.53
CA GLU A 527 9.29 29.67 30.85
C GLU A 527 8.57 28.72 31.82
N ASN A 528 7.27 28.48 31.62
CA ASN A 528 6.43 27.64 32.48
C ASN A 528 5.92 26.42 31.73
N LEU A 529 6.71 25.34 31.72
CA LEU A 529 6.32 24.07 31.11
C LEU A 529 5.58 23.18 32.11
N HIS A 530 4.41 22.69 31.70
CA HIS A 530 3.58 21.79 32.51
C HIS A 530 3.85 20.33 32.16
N TRP A 531 4.28 19.57 33.17
CA TRP A 531 4.59 18.15 33.03
C TRP A 531 3.56 17.30 33.75
N THR A 532 3.10 16.26 33.07
CA THR A 532 2.25 15.22 33.64
C THR A 532 2.97 13.88 33.55
N TYR A 533 2.48 12.89 34.30
CA TYR A 533 3.10 11.58 34.39
C TYR A 533 2.01 10.50 34.38
N ASN A 534 2.27 9.39 33.70
CA ASN A 534 1.40 8.22 33.76
C ASN A 534 1.65 7.38 35.02
N SER A 535 0.93 6.26 35.14
CA SER A 535 1.02 5.32 36.28
C SER A 535 2.43 4.78 36.50
N GLU A 536 3.21 4.57 35.44
CA GLU A 536 4.58 4.06 35.50
C GLU A 536 5.64 5.18 35.59
N LYS A 537 5.20 6.44 35.78
CA LYS A 537 6.06 7.64 35.93
C LYS A 537 6.80 8.08 34.66
N LEU A 538 6.30 7.73 33.48
CA LEU A 538 6.79 8.30 32.22
C LEU A 538 6.31 9.76 32.12
N PRO A 539 7.21 10.73 31.86
CA PRO A 539 6.86 12.14 31.73
C PRO A 539 6.25 12.47 30.36
N PHE A 540 5.25 13.34 30.37
CA PHE A 540 4.60 13.92 29.19
C PHE A 540 4.51 15.44 29.34
N LEU A 541 4.67 16.17 28.24
CA LEU A 541 4.59 17.63 28.22
C LEU A 541 3.18 18.07 27.80
N GLU A 542 2.45 18.70 28.71
CA GLU A 542 1.13 19.27 28.45
C GLU A 542 1.28 20.69 27.89
N ASN A 543 1.26 20.82 26.56
CA ASN A 543 1.36 22.12 25.87
C ASN A 543 0.59 22.09 24.54
N SER A 544 -0.18 23.14 24.25
CA SER A 544 -1.02 23.25 23.04
C SER A 544 -0.21 23.24 21.74
N ASP A 545 1.02 23.72 21.77
CA ASP A 545 1.92 23.85 20.63
C ASP A 545 2.98 22.74 20.57
N PHE A 546 2.87 21.72 21.43
CA PHE A 546 3.77 20.56 21.46
C PHE A 546 3.05 19.27 21.04
N GLY A 547 3.75 18.43 20.29
CA GLY A 547 3.23 17.12 19.88
C GLY A 547 4.33 16.06 19.78
N GLU A 548 3.97 14.83 20.11
CA GLU A 548 4.84 13.65 20.09
C GLU A 548 4.62 12.87 18.79
N TRP A 549 5.68 12.71 17.98
CA TRP A 549 5.60 12.01 16.70
C TRP A 549 5.27 10.51 16.87
N LEU A 550 4.34 10.02 16.04
CA LEU A 550 3.86 8.65 16.05
C LEU A 550 4.24 7.88 14.77
N PHE A 551 4.12 6.57 14.83
CA PHE A 551 4.53 5.63 13.79
C PHE A 551 3.65 5.69 12.52
N ASP A 552 2.36 5.96 12.66
CA ASP A 552 1.29 5.71 11.68
C ASP A 552 1.26 6.66 10.46
N TYR A 553 2.41 6.98 9.89
CA TYR A 553 2.52 7.81 8.69
C TYR A 553 1.71 7.23 7.53
N PHE A 554 0.75 8.01 7.02
CA PHE A 554 -0.13 7.59 5.93
C PHE A 554 -0.50 8.75 5.00
N GLY A 555 -0.51 8.48 3.70
CA GLY A 555 -1.04 9.43 2.70
C GLY A 555 -0.27 10.75 2.57
N GLY A 556 0.99 10.82 3.04
CA GLY A 556 1.74 12.07 3.10
C GLY A 556 1.73 12.76 4.47
N TYR A 557 0.96 12.22 5.43
CA TYR A 557 0.73 12.83 6.73
C TYR A 557 1.36 11.98 7.85
N ALA A 558 2.13 12.62 8.72
CA ALA A 558 2.70 12.06 9.94
C ALA A 558 1.81 12.43 11.14
N PRO A 559 1.31 11.46 11.93
CA PRO A 559 0.55 11.79 13.12
C PRO A 559 1.47 12.25 14.26
N ALA A 560 1.01 13.24 15.03
CA ALA A 560 1.59 13.60 16.32
C ALA A 560 0.48 13.65 17.37
N ALA A 561 0.74 13.14 18.56
CA ALA A 561 -0.18 13.20 19.69
C ALA A 561 0.11 14.38 20.60
N ASN A 562 -0.93 14.97 21.18
CA ASN A 562 -0.79 16.00 22.19
C ASN A 562 -1.31 15.49 23.53
N ALA A 563 -0.42 15.40 24.53
CA ALA A 563 -0.75 14.93 25.87
C ALA A 563 -1.78 15.83 26.59
N LEU A 564 -1.86 17.11 26.22
CA LEU A 564 -2.83 18.05 26.76
C LEU A 564 -4.26 17.76 26.31
N THR A 565 -4.45 17.34 25.05
CA THR A 565 -5.79 17.06 24.51
C THR A 565 -6.14 15.57 24.54
N GLY A 566 -5.14 14.69 24.65
CA GLY A 566 -5.32 13.25 24.48
C GLY A 566 -5.61 12.84 23.02
N GLU A 567 -5.44 13.76 22.06
CA GLU A 567 -5.76 13.53 20.66
C GLU A 567 -4.50 13.41 19.79
N SER A 568 -4.62 12.60 18.72
CA SER A 568 -3.62 12.54 17.65
C SER A 568 -4.08 13.39 16.47
N LEU A 569 -3.25 14.33 16.03
CA LEU A 569 -3.46 15.14 14.83
C LEU A 569 -2.54 14.66 13.71
N SER A 570 -3.07 14.55 12.50
CA SER A 570 -2.28 14.23 11.30
C SER A 570 -1.64 15.49 10.73
N TRP A 571 -0.31 15.58 10.77
CA TRP A 571 0.48 16.68 10.21
C TRP A 571 0.96 16.33 8.80
N GLY A 572 0.59 17.13 7.80
CA GLY A 572 0.95 16.93 6.39
C GLY A 572 2.04 17.87 5.91
N GLN A 573 2.74 17.45 4.85
CA GLN A 573 3.71 18.29 4.10
C GLN A 573 3.16 19.65 3.68
#